data_AF-A0A084TFG3-F1
#
_entry.id   AF-A0A084TFG3-F1
#
_cell.length_a   1.000
_cell.length_b   1.000
_cell.length_c   1.000
_cell.angle_alpha   90.00
_cell.angle_beta   90.00
_cell.angle_gamma   90.00
#
_symmetry.space_group_name_H-M   'P 1'
#
loop_
_entity.id
_entity.type
_entity.pdbx_description
1 polymer ?
#
loop_
_entity_poly.entity_id
_entity_poly.type
_entity_poly.pdbx_seq_one_letter_code
_entity_poly.pdbx_strand_id
1 'polypeptide(L)'
;MNGRDPSREWDNFIAPLSLTDLERLFLICRERLAQEVKFPPSLGEFIALVNSRTKSEYQRAYARYLARTPEGRAETWVMANCSFNLRRTPANKVQEEYCKYLQQADELERNNQLELPGEELIALPVHSAVSITDQKREEFARSGKKHRFSDRIANLIKKDTTNDNSNNKETR
;
A
#
# COMPACT_ATOMS: atom_id res chain seq x y z
N MET A 1 8.21 -24.76 -51.09
CA MET A 1 7.80 -23.93 -49.94
C MET A 1 8.85 -24.12 -48.87
N ASN A 2 9.85 -23.24 -48.80
CA ASN A 2 10.93 -23.36 -47.82
C ASN A 2 10.49 -22.65 -46.54
N GLY A 3 9.64 -23.30 -45.75
CA GLY A 3 9.45 -22.92 -44.36
C GLY A 3 10.74 -23.26 -43.63
N ARG A 4 11.54 -22.25 -43.28
CA ARG A 4 12.59 -22.46 -42.28
C ARG A 4 11.84 -22.85 -41.01
N ASP A 5 12.10 -24.06 -40.51
CA ASP A 5 11.66 -24.42 -39.17
C ASP A 5 12.12 -23.33 -38.19
N PRO A 6 11.25 -22.92 -37.25
CA PRO A 6 11.66 -22.00 -36.20
C PRO A 6 12.93 -22.55 -35.54
N SER A 7 13.88 -21.67 -35.23
CA SER A 7 15.10 -22.13 -34.57
C SER A 7 14.73 -22.79 -33.24
N ARG A 8 15.48 -23.81 -32.83
CA ARG A 8 15.18 -24.59 -31.61
C ARG A 8 15.02 -23.71 -30.36
N GLU A 9 15.68 -22.55 -30.35
CA GLU A 9 15.56 -21.53 -29.31
C GLU A 9 14.17 -20.88 -29.27
N TRP A 10 13.52 -20.68 -30.42
CA TRP A 10 12.14 -20.17 -30.50
C TRP A 10 11.13 -21.20 -30.02
N ASP A 11 11.31 -22.48 -30.38
CA ASP A 11 10.42 -23.55 -29.90
C ASP A 11 10.51 -23.68 -28.37
N ASN A 12 11.72 -23.62 -27.81
CA ASN A 12 11.92 -23.63 -26.36
C ASN A 12 11.31 -22.41 -25.66
N PHE A 13 11.29 -21.25 -26.32
CA PHE A 13 10.69 -20.03 -25.78
C PHE A 13 9.17 -20.06 -25.85
N ILE A 14 8.58 -20.54 -26.95
CA ILE A 14 7.14 -20.52 -27.18
C ILE A 14 6.43 -21.67 -26.45
N ALA A 15 7.04 -22.86 -26.40
CA ALA A 15 6.43 -24.05 -25.80
C ALA A 15 5.91 -23.88 -24.36
N PRO A 16 6.58 -23.16 -23.45
CA PRO A 16 6.07 -22.96 -22.08
C PRO A 16 5.10 -21.78 -21.93
N LEU A 17 4.90 -20.96 -22.96
CA LEU A 17 4.08 -19.75 -22.84
C LEU A 17 2.59 -20.07 -22.76
N SER A 18 1.88 -19.39 -21.87
CA SER A 18 0.43 -19.46 -21.82
C SER A 18 -0.20 -18.69 -22.98
N LEU A 19 -1.48 -18.93 -23.28
CA LEU A 19 -2.22 -18.18 -24.29
C LEU A 19 -2.17 -16.67 -24.01
N THR A 20 -2.26 -16.28 -22.73
CA THR A 20 -2.17 -14.89 -22.28
C THR A 20 -0.82 -14.27 -22.63
N ASP A 21 0.28 -15.01 -22.49
CA ASP A 21 1.62 -14.52 -22.81
C ASP A 21 1.81 -14.35 -24.32
N LEU A 22 1.22 -15.23 -25.12
CA LEU A 22 1.19 -15.11 -26.59
C LEU A 22 0.40 -13.88 -27.02
N GLU A 23 -0.76 -13.62 -26.42
CA GLU A 23 -1.54 -12.40 -26.67
C GLU A 23 -0.74 -11.13 -26.31
N ARG A 24 0.00 -11.14 -25.20
CA ARG A 24 0.92 -10.07 -24.82
C ARG A 24 2.00 -9.86 -25.87
N LEU A 25 2.62 -10.94 -26.37
CA LEU A 25 3.61 -10.87 -27.45
C LEU A 25 3.06 -10.22 -28.71
N PHE A 26 1.83 -10.57 -29.11
CA PHE A 26 1.18 -9.94 -30.26
C PHE A 26 0.88 -8.45 -30.04
N LEU A 27 0.46 -8.06 -28.83
CA LEU A 27 0.25 -6.66 -28.48
C LEU A 27 1.55 -5.85 -28.55
N ILE A 28 2.66 -6.40 -28.03
CA ILE A 28 3.99 -5.79 -28.09
C ILE A 28 4.45 -5.58 -29.54
N CYS A 29 4.25 -6.61 -30.38
CA CYS A 29 4.51 -6.54 -31.81
C CYS A 29 3.70 -5.42 -32.50
N ARG A 30 2.40 -5.35 -32.20
CA ARG A 30 1.50 -4.32 -32.74
C ARG A 30 1.90 -2.91 -32.31
N GLU A 31 2.27 -2.71 -31.04
CA GLU A 31 2.70 -1.40 -30.55
C GLU A 31 3.99 -0.93 -31.23
N ARG A 32 4.97 -1.82 -31.44
CA ARG A 32 6.21 -1.47 -32.14
C ARG A 32 5.98 -1.14 -33.60
N LEU A 33 5.10 -1.88 -34.27
CA LEU A 33 4.68 -1.58 -35.64
C LEU A 33 4.08 -0.16 -35.73
N ALA A 34 3.24 0.21 -34.75
CA ALA A 34 2.62 1.54 -34.69
C ALA A 34 3.62 2.67 -34.36
N GLN A 35 4.74 2.36 -33.73
CA GLN A 35 5.78 3.33 -33.36
C GLN A 35 6.92 3.42 -34.40
N GLU A 36 6.78 2.75 -35.55
CA GLU A 36 7.84 2.64 -36.60
C GLU A 36 9.19 2.12 -36.06
N VAL A 37 9.14 1.33 -34.98
CA VAL A 37 10.33 0.70 -34.39
C VAL A 37 10.62 -0.60 -35.15
N LYS A 38 11.91 -0.97 -35.23
CA LYS A 38 12.37 -2.23 -35.84
C LYS A 38 11.48 -3.42 -35.44
N PHE A 39 10.91 -4.05 -36.47
CA PHE A 39 10.06 -5.23 -36.38
C PHE A 39 10.67 -6.37 -37.20
N PRO A 40 10.62 -7.64 -36.75
CA PRO A 40 10.21 -8.09 -35.42
C PRO A 40 11.32 -7.87 -34.36
N PRO A 41 10.97 -7.84 -33.05
CA PRO A 41 11.93 -7.87 -31.96
C PRO A 41 12.85 -9.09 -32.04
N SER A 42 14.06 -8.96 -31.49
CA SER A 42 14.93 -10.13 -31.29
C SER A 42 14.38 -11.06 -30.20
N LEU A 43 14.76 -12.34 -30.20
CA LEU A 43 14.33 -13.29 -29.16
C LEU A 43 14.68 -12.79 -27.75
N GLY A 44 15.87 -12.21 -27.57
CA GLY A 44 16.27 -11.60 -26.30
C GLY A 44 15.40 -10.41 -25.89
N GLU A 45 14.98 -9.58 -26.86
CA GLU A 45 14.01 -8.51 -26.59
C GLU A 45 12.64 -9.07 -26.22
N PHE A 46 12.18 -10.15 -26.86
CA PHE A 46 10.91 -10.78 -26.50
C PHE A 46 10.91 -11.34 -25.07
N ILE A 47 12.00 -12.00 -24.65
CA ILE A 47 12.13 -12.51 -23.27
C ILE A 47 12.01 -11.38 -22.24
N ALA A 48 12.62 -10.21 -22.52
CA ALA A 48 12.51 -9.04 -21.66
C ALA A 48 11.11 -8.39 -21.71
N LEU A 49 10.50 -8.39 -22.89
CA LEU A 49 9.23 -7.70 -23.13
C LEU A 49 8.01 -8.47 -22.62
N VAL A 50 8.01 -9.81 -22.64
CA VAL A 50 6.89 -10.62 -22.09
C VAL A 50 6.60 -10.26 -20.63
N ASN A 51 7.67 -10.05 -19.87
CA ASN A 51 7.60 -9.79 -18.44
C ASN A 51 7.49 -8.31 -18.07
N SER A 52 7.47 -7.40 -19.05
CA SER A 52 7.35 -5.96 -18.81
C SER A 52 6.01 -5.43 -19.32
N ARG A 53 5.49 -4.39 -18.66
CA ARG A 53 4.29 -3.72 -19.12
C ARG A 53 4.60 -2.92 -20.39
N THR A 54 3.64 -2.91 -21.30
CA THR A 54 3.63 -2.08 -22.50
C THR A 54 3.39 -0.60 -22.16
N LYS A 55 3.70 0.32 -23.09
CA LYS A 55 3.45 1.75 -22.87
C LYS A 55 1.96 2.03 -22.63
N SER A 56 1.07 1.34 -23.34
CA SER A 56 -0.37 1.51 -23.15
C SER A 56 -0.83 1.04 -21.77
N GLU A 57 -0.25 -0.04 -21.25
CA GLU A 57 -0.51 -0.53 -19.89
C GLU A 57 -0.04 0.46 -18.81
N TYR A 58 1.13 1.08 -18.97
CA TYR A 58 1.58 2.15 -18.08
C TYR A 58 0.64 3.35 -18.09
N GLN A 59 0.13 3.75 -19.26
CA GLN A 59 -0.84 4.84 -19.36
C GLN A 59 -2.17 4.50 -18.67
N ARG A 60 -2.68 3.28 -18.86
CA ARG A 60 -3.91 2.81 -18.19
C ARG A 60 -3.72 2.75 -16.67
N ALA A 61 -2.58 2.22 -16.20
CA ALA A 61 -2.24 2.19 -14.79
C ALA A 61 -2.15 3.61 -14.20
N TYR A 62 -1.57 4.56 -14.94
CA TYR A 62 -1.53 5.96 -14.51
C TYR A 62 -2.92 6.59 -14.42
N ALA A 63 -3.80 6.31 -15.38
CA ALA A 63 -5.20 6.76 -15.31
C ALA A 63 -5.93 6.18 -14.08
N ARG A 64 -5.71 4.89 -13.77
CA ARG A 64 -6.21 4.24 -12.55
C ARG A 64 -5.65 4.86 -11.28
N TYR A 65 -4.37 5.20 -11.27
CA TYR A 65 -3.74 5.92 -10.15
C TYR A 65 -4.39 7.28 -9.90
N LEU A 66 -4.63 8.07 -10.96
CA LEU A 66 -5.33 9.35 -10.85
C LEU A 66 -6.77 9.19 -10.32
N ALA A 67 -7.47 8.14 -10.78
CA ALA A 67 -8.80 7.78 -10.31
C ALA A 67 -8.83 7.17 -8.89
N ARG A 68 -7.65 6.90 -8.29
CA ARG A 68 -7.50 6.22 -6.99
C ARG A 68 -8.10 4.81 -6.97
N THR A 69 -8.05 4.11 -8.09
CA THR A 69 -8.55 2.73 -8.26
C THR A 69 -7.41 1.81 -8.72
N PRO A 70 -6.40 1.53 -7.87
CA PRO A 70 -5.26 0.71 -8.26
C PRO A 70 -5.70 -0.74 -8.55
N GLU A 71 -5.08 -1.36 -9.53
CA GLU A 71 -5.32 -2.76 -9.90
C GLU A 71 -4.05 -3.60 -9.69
N GLY A 72 -4.16 -4.64 -8.86
CA GLY A 72 -3.04 -5.52 -8.53
C GLY A 72 -2.16 -5.03 -7.37
N ARG A 73 -1.19 -5.86 -6.97
CA ARG A 73 -0.31 -5.59 -5.83
C ARG A 73 0.64 -4.43 -6.10
N ALA A 74 1.29 -4.41 -7.28
CA ALA A 74 2.24 -3.37 -7.66
C ALA A 74 1.60 -1.96 -7.67
N GLU A 75 0.42 -1.77 -8.27
CA GLU A 75 -0.25 -0.46 -8.30
C GLU A 75 -0.66 -0.02 -6.87
N THR A 76 -1.10 -0.97 -6.05
CA THR A 76 -1.46 -0.73 -4.64
C THR A 76 -0.23 -0.28 -3.83
N TRP A 77 0.92 -0.92 -4.06
CA TRP A 77 2.19 -0.56 -3.42
C TRP A 77 2.63 0.86 -3.78
N VAL A 78 2.59 1.22 -5.07
CA VAL A 78 2.93 2.59 -5.53
C VAL A 78 1.98 3.61 -4.91
N MET A 79 0.68 3.29 -4.83
CA MET A 79 -0.30 4.18 -4.23
C MET A 79 -0.06 4.37 -2.72
N ALA A 80 0.36 3.34 -1.99
CA ALA A 80 0.63 3.45 -0.57
C ALA A 80 1.95 4.18 -0.28
N ASN A 81 3.04 3.77 -0.94
CA ASN A 81 4.40 4.17 -0.57
C ASN A 81 4.89 5.41 -1.32
N CYS A 82 4.49 5.57 -2.58
CA CYS A 82 5.04 6.61 -3.47
C CYS A 82 4.11 7.81 -3.66
N SER A 83 2.85 7.75 -3.22
CA SER A 83 1.87 8.83 -3.39
C SER A 83 2.33 10.18 -2.82
N PHE A 84 3.06 10.17 -1.70
CA PHE A 84 3.57 11.39 -1.10
C PHE A 84 4.58 12.11 -1.99
N ASN A 85 5.51 11.35 -2.59
CA ASN A 85 6.51 11.89 -3.50
C ASN A 85 5.86 12.33 -4.82
N LEU A 86 4.96 11.50 -5.37
CA LEU A 86 4.26 11.80 -6.63
C LEU A 86 3.42 13.08 -6.58
N ARG A 87 2.83 13.42 -5.43
CA ARG A 87 2.11 14.69 -5.24
C ARG A 87 3.00 15.92 -5.25
N ARG A 88 4.30 15.75 -5.02
CA ARG A 88 5.30 16.84 -4.97
C ARG A 88 6.09 16.95 -6.26
N THR A 89 6.00 15.95 -7.13
CA THR A 89 6.61 15.98 -8.45
C THR A 89 5.92 17.04 -9.32
N PRO A 90 6.69 17.82 -10.10
CA PRO A 90 6.14 18.75 -11.08
C PRO A 90 5.18 18.06 -12.04
N ALA A 91 4.03 18.68 -12.35
CA ALA A 91 2.94 18.06 -13.13
C ALA A 91 3.40 17.47 -14.48
N ASN A 92 4.38 18.08 -15.13
CA ASN A 92 4.96 17.61 -16.40
C ASN A 92 5.80 16.33 -16.27
N LYS A 93 6.21 15.93 -15.06
CA LYS A 93 7.04 14.75 -14.80
C LYS A 93 6.34 13.67 -13.97
N VAL A 94 5.13 13.92 -13.46
CA VAL A 94 4.42 12.97 -12.59
C VAL A 94 4.22 11.63 -13.27
N GLN A 95 3.85 11.63 -14.56
CA GLN A 95 3.62 10.39 -15.29
C GLN A 95 4.90 9.57 -15.46
N GLU A 96 6.01 10.22 -15.82
CA GLU A 96 7.31 9.55 -15.95
C GLU A 96 7.76 8.95 -14.61
N GLU A 97 7.62 9.73 -13.53
CA GLU A 97 8.00 9.29 -12.18
C GLU A 97 7.12 8.14 -11.69
N TYR A 98 5.81 8.19 -11.97
CA TYR A 98 4.89 7.09 -11.70
C TYR A 98 5.31 5.80 -12.42
N CYS A 99 5.68 5.90 -13.70
CA CYS A 99 6.12 4.74 -14.47
C CYS A 99 7.39 4.10 -13.86
N LYS A 100 8.33 4.91 -13.37
CA LYS A 100 9.53 4.40 -12.68
C LYS A 100 9.18 3.65 -11.39
N TYR A 101 8.31 4.22 -10.56
CA TYR A 101 7.88 3.54 -9.33
C TYR A 101 7.12 2.25 -9.62
N LEU A 102 6.30 2.24 -10.69
CA LEU A 102 5.58 1.03 -11.07
C LEU A 102 6.52 -0.05 -11.62
N GLN A 103 7.56 0.32 -12.39
CA GLN A 103 8.62 -0.61 -12.80
C GLN A 103 9.34 -1.23 -11.60
N GLN A 104 9.70 -0.41 -10.62
CA GLN A 104 10.32 -0.88 -9.38
C GLN A 104 9.38 -1.82 -8.62
N ALA A 105 8.09 -1.51 -8.54
CA ALA A 105 7.10 -2.37 -7.90
C ALA A 105 6.93 -3.70 -8.63
N ASP A 106 6.87 -3.70 -9.97
CA ASP A 106 6.79 -4.92 -10.78
C ASP A 106 8.08 -5.79 -10.64
N GLU A 107 9.26 -5.17 -10.43
CA GLU A 107 10.50 -5.90 -10.11
C GLU A 107 10.48 -6.53 -8.71
N LEU A 108 10.01 -5.78 -7.71
CA LEU A 108 9.86 -6.27 -6.33
C LEU A 108 8.83 -7.41 -6.26
N GLU A 109 7.74 -7.32 -7.01
CA GLU A 109 6.72 -8.37 -7.10
C GLU A 109 7.31 -9.65 -7.71
N ARG A 110 8.09 -9.53 -8.80
CA ARG A 110 8.79 -10.67 -9.41
C ARG A 110 9.79 -11.34 -8.47
N ASN A 111 10.44 -10.57 -7.62
CA ASN A 111 11.39 -11.08 -6.63
C ASN A 111 10.72 -11.57 -5.34
N ASN A 112 9.39 -11.53 -5.23
CA ASN A 112 8.62 -11.82 -4.01
C ASN A 112 9.01 -10.95 -2.80
N GLN A 113 9.46 -9.71 -3.05
CA GLN A 113 9.88 -8.73 -2.03
C GLN A 113 8.86 -7.60 -1.85
N LEU A 114 7.71 -7.68 -2.53
CA LEU A 114 6.69 -6.64 -2.48
C LEU A 114 5.77 -6.81 -1.27
N GLU A 115 6.09 -6.09 -0.21
CA GLU A 115 5.31 -6.03 1.03
C GLU A 115 4.24 -4.94 0.95
N LEU A 116 2.99 -5.31 1.22
CA LEU A 116 1.88 -4.37 1.27
C LEU A 116 1.69 -3.82 2.71
N PRO A 117 1.28 -2.55 2.88
CA PRO A 117 1.11 -1.94 4.21
C PRO A 117 0.11 -2.66 5.13
N GLY A 118 -0.76 -3.51 4.58
CA GLY A 118 -1.70 -4.33 5.34
C GLY A 118 -1.12 -5.66 5.84
N GLU A 119 -0.01 -6.14 5.28
CA GLU A 119 0.63 -7.40 5.67
C GLU A 119 1.45 -7.23 6.97
N GLU A 120 2.06 -6.06 7.21
CA GLU A 120 2.74 -5.73 8.47
C GLU A 120 1.78 -5.63 9.67
N LEU A 121 0.55 -5.13 9.47
CA LEU A 121 -0.41 -4.91 10.55
C LEU A 121 -0.92 -6.22 11.19
N ILE A 122 -0.80 -7.37 10.51
CA ILE A 122 -1.16 -8.68 11.05
C ILE A 122 -0.20 -9.11 12.17
N ALA A 123 1.04 -8.61 12.16
CA ALA A 123 2.06 -8.95 13.13
C ALA A 123 2.00 -8.11 14.42
N LEU A 124 1.16 -7.07 14.47
CA LEU A 124 0.98 -6.28 15.70
C LEU A 124 0.05 -7.03 16.67
N PRO A 125 0.41 -7.16 17.95
CA PRO A 125 -0.48 -7.72 18.95
C PRO A 125 -1.79 -6.92 19.01
N VAL A 126 -2.90 -7.54 18.63
CA VAL A 126 -4.26 -6.96 18.61
C VAL A 126 -4.74 -6.56 20.00
N HIS A 127 -4.11 -7.10 21.05
CA HIS A 127 -4.39 -6.74 22.42
C HIS A 127 -3.37 -5.70 22.88
N SER A 128 -3.81 -4.45 23.05
CA SER A 128 -3.05 -3.45 23.78
C SER A 128 -2.64 -4.06 25.12
N ALA A 129 -1.35 -4.22 25.38
CA ALA A 129 -0.88 -4.70 26.67
C ALA A 129 -1.31 -3.69 27.73
N VAL A 130 -2.38 -4.02 28.48
CA VAL A 130 -2.85 -3.19 29.58
C VAL A 130 -1.72 -3.13 30.60
N SER A 131 -1.29 -1.91 30.94
CA SER A 131 -0.25 -1.74 31.95
C SER A 131 -0.67 -2.43 33.25
N ILE A 132 0.29 -3.05 33.94
CA ILE A 132 0.05 -3.69 35.25
C ILE A 132 -0.60 -2.71 36.24
N THR A 133 -0.34 -1.41 36.09
CA THR A 133 -0.98 -0.35 36.89
C THR A 133 -2.46 -0.17 36.59
N ASP A 134 -2.86 -0.28 35.32
CA ASP A 134 -4.24 -0.15 34.88
C ASP A 134 -5.06 -1.38 35.27
N GLN A 135 -4.48 -2.58 35.15
CA GLN A 135 -5.10 -3.81 35.66
C GLN A 135 -5.40 -3.69 37.16
N LYS A 136 -4.43 -3.25 37.96
CA LYS A 136 -4.62 -3.05 39.40
C LYS A 136 -5.64 -1.97 39.72
N ARG A 137 -5.72 -0.91 38.90
CA ARG A 137 -6.71 0.17 39.08
C ARG A 137 -8.12 -0.33 38.77
N GLU A 138 -8.30 -1.12 37.71
CA GLU A 138 -9.58 -1.74 37.37
C GLU A 138 -10.02 -2.77 38.42
N GLU A 139 -9.11 -3.63 38.89
CA GLU A 139 -9.37 -4.58 39.97
C GLU A 139 -9.76 -3.87 41.26
N PHE A 140 -9.09 -2.77 41.61
CA PHE A 140 -9.43 -1.96 42.77
C PHE A 140 -10.83 -1.35 42.63
N ALA A 141 -11.16 -0.80 41.46
CA ALA A 141 -12.48 -0.24 41.17
C ALA A 141 -13.59 -1.31 41.24
N ARG A 142 -13.33 -2.51 40.71
CA ARG A 142 -14.26 -3.67 40.78
C ARG A 142 -14.43 -4.21 42.19
N SER A 143 -13.40 -4.12 43.03
CA SER A 143 -13.43 -4.63 44.41
C SER A 143 -14.37 -3.85 45.34
N GLY A 144 -14.81 -2.66 44.94
CA GLY A 144 -15.67 -1.78 45.75
C GLY A 144 -15.00 -1.26 47.04
N LYS A 145 -13.70 -1.52 47.23
CA LYS A 145 -12.96 -1.07 48.41
C LYS A 145 -12.72 0.43 48.33
N LYS A 146 -13.08 1.14 49.40
CA LYS A 146 -12.74 2.56 49.56
C LYS A 146 -11.23 2.68 49.82
N HIS A 147 -10.58 3.60 49.12
CA HIS A 147 -9.19 3.95 49.38
C HIS A 147 -9.04 4.48 50.81
N ARG A 148 -7.88 4.28 51.46
CA ARG A 148 -7.63 4.74 52.84
C ARG A 148 -7.87 6.24 53.04
N PHE A 149 -7.77 7.03 51.97
CA PHE A 149 -7.99 8.48 51.99
C PHE A 149 -9.38 8.93 51.57
N SER A 150 -10.29 8.00 51.24
CA SER A 150 -11.64 8.33 50.72
C SER A 150 -12.41 9.25 51.68
N ASP A 151 -12.35 8.96 52.98
CA ASP A 151 -13.07 9.72 54.00
C ASP A 151 -12.47 11.12 54.18
N ARG A 152 -11.13 11.25 54.07
CA ARG A 152 -10.45 12.53 54.12
C ARG A 152 -10.78 13.39 52.89
N ILE A 153 -10.83 12.80 51.71
CA ILE A 153 -11.19 13.48 50.46
C ILE A 153 -12.66 13.94 50.50
N ALA A 154 -13.58 13.07 50.94
CA ALA A 154 -14.99 13.43 51.09
C ALA A 154 -15.21 14.58 52.08
N ASN A 155 -14.43 14.61 53.17
CA ASN A 155 -14.48 15.70 54.15
C ASN A 155 -13.94 17.03 53.60
N LEU A 156 -12.91 16.99 52.74
CA LEU A 156 -12.39 18.18 52.07
C LEU A 156 -13.40 18.73 51.04
N ILE A 157 -13.96 17.87 50.19
CA ILE A 157 -14.98 18.26 49.20
C ILE A 157 -16.22 18.87 49.87
N LYS A 158 -16.67 18.30 51.01
CA LYS A 158 -17.76 18.88 51.80
C LYS A 158 -17.42 20.25 52.36
N LYS A 159 -16.18 20.47 52.78
CA LYS A 159 -15.72 21.75 53.35
C LYS A 159 -15.64 22.84 52.29
N ASP A 160 -15.17 22.50 51.10
CA ASP A 160 -15.08 23.45 49.99
C ASP A 160 -16.49 23.86 49.50
N THR A 161 -17.42 22.90 49.38
CA THR A 161 -18.81 23.18 49.00
C THR A 161 -19.64 23.92 50.06
N THR A 162 -19.24 23.86 51.34
CA THR A 162 -19.87 24.68 52.39
C THR A 162 -19.31 26.10 52.42
N ASN A 163 -18.02 26.28 52.16
CA ASN A 163 -17.39 27.61 52.07
C ASN A 163 -17.90 28.44 50.87
N ASP A 164 -18.15 27.80 49.72
CA ASP A 164 -18.69 28.50 48.54
C ASP A 164 -20.16 28.95 48.74
N ASN A 165 -20.94 28.19 49.52
CA ASN A 165 -22.34 28.53 49.82
C ASN A 165 -22.49 29.61 50.92
N SER A 166 -21.48 29.80 51.77
CA SER A 166 -21.45 30.89 52.75
C SER A 166 -21.09 32.24 52.14
N ASN A 167 -20.25 32.28 51.09
CA ASN A 167 -19.89 33.53 50.41
C ASN A 167 -21.00 34.09 49.49
N ASN A 168 -22.00 33.28 49.13
CA ASN A 168 -23.09 33.69 48.24
C ASN A 168 -24.34 34.19 48.99
N LYS A 169 -24.30 34.31 50.32
CA LYS A 169 -25.40 34.83 51.16
C LYS A 169 -25.19 36.26 51.68
N GLU A 170 -24.04 36.87 51.45
CA GLU A 170 -23.71 38.23 51.94
C GLU A 170 -23.89 39.35 50.90
N THR A 171 -24.49 39.07 49.73
CA THR A 171 -24.71 40.08 48.66
C THR A 171 -26.18 40.18 48.20
N ARG A 172 -27.10 40.38 49.15
CA ARG A 172 -28.45 40.90 48.85
C ARG A 172 -28.85 42.01 49.81
#